data_AF-A0A3D8VJA4-F1
#
_entry.id   AF-A0A3D8VJA4-F1
#
_cell.length_a   1.000
_cell.length_b   1.000
_cell.length_c   1.000
_cell.angle_alpha   90.00
_cell.angle_beta   90.00
_cell.angle_gamma   90.00
#
_symmetry.space_group_name_H-M   'P 1'
#
loop_
_entity.id
_entity.type
_entity.pdbx_description
1 polymer ?
#
loop_
_entity_poly.entity_id
_entity_poly.type
_entity_poly.pdbx_seq_one_letter_code
_entity_poly.pdbx_strand_id
1 'polypeptide(L)'
;MAQPYDFMDAQALSGRLTARFPEAMVVIAPGRNEVTIDVAAPQWLATAVALRDEFGFELCVDVSGVDYLSYGSDEWDTDVSSEGFSRGVEGKSAGRFVWGEQPNGAAAAPERRFAAVAHLLSCQHNERVRLRTFADNDDLPVVDSLTSVWPGVNWFEREAFDLYGIVFEGHPDLRRILTDYGFVGHPFRKDFPLIGNVEVRYDADKKRVVYEPVSIEPRVLVPRVIRDDARYETAQGEAAQRGEVKK
;
A
#
# COMPACT_ATOMS: atom_id res chain seq x y z
N MET A 1 -7.74 1.67 39.96
CA MET A 1 -9.10 1.32 39.52
C MET A 1 -9.45 2.31 38.42
N ALA A 2 -9.10 2.00 37.17
CA ALA A 2 -9.34 2.88 36.03
C ALA A 2 -10.81 2.80 35.64
N GLN A 3 -11.46 3.94 35.52
CA GLN A 3 -12.87 4.05 35.14
C GLN A 3 -13.07 3.69 33.64
N PRO A 4 -14.21 3.09 33.25
CA PRO A 4 -14.46 2.59 31.89
C PRO A 4 -14.96 3.69 30.93
N TYR A 5 -14.16 4.76 30.73
CA TYR A 5 -14.59 5.95 29.96
C TYR A 5 -14.44 5.87 28.44
N ASP A 6 -13.73 4.89 27.87
CA ASP A 6 -13.35 4.95 26.44
C ASP A 6 -14.29 4.25 25.45
N PHE A 7 -15.17 3.33 25.88
CA PHE A 7 -15.98 2.53 24.94
C PHE A 7 -17.28 3.22 24.49
N MET A 8 -17.83 4.14 25.27
CA MET A 8 -19.10 4.80 24.94
C MET A 8 -18.95 5.88 23.87
N ASP A 9 -17.77 6.49 23.75
CA ASP A 9 -17.54 7.65 22.89
C ASP A 9 -17.48 7.26 21.40
N ALA A 10 -16.70 6.22 21.07
CA ALA A 10 -16.56 5.75 19.69
C ALA A 10 -17.88 5.24 19.08
N GLN A 11 -18.74 4.57 19.89
CA GLN A 11 -20.05 4.12 19.44
C GLN A 11 -21.01 5.29 19.20
N ALA A 12 -21.02 6.29 20.08
CA ALA A 12 -21.82 7.49 19.91
C ALA A 12 -21.41 8.28 18.66
N LEU A 13 -20.10 8.49 18.47
CA LEU A 13 -19.54 9.12 17.28
C LEU A 13 -19.88 8.34 16.01
N SER A 14 -19.66 7.03 16.01
CA SER A 14 -20.04 6.17 14.87
C SER A 14 -21.53 6.30 14.55
N GLY A 15 -22.40 6.31 15.55
CA GLY A 15 -23.85 6.50 15.35
C GLY A 15 -24.20 7.84 14.70
N ARG A 16 -23.58 8.94 15.15
CA ARG A 16 -23.75 10.27 14.55
C ARG A 16 -23.27 10.31 13.10
N LEU A 17 -22.12 9.70 12.82
CA LEU A 17 -21.54 9.62 11.48
C LEU A 17 -22.43 8.79 10.53
N THR A 18 -22.88 7.62 10.95
CA THR A 18 -23.79 6.78 10.15
C THR A 18 -25.11 7.50 9.88
N ALA A 19 -25.63 8.28 10.84
CA ALA A 19 -26.85 9.05 10.63
C ALA A 19 -26.66 10.19 9.61
N ARG A 20 -25.49 10.85 9.59
CA ARG A 20 -25.20 11.97 8.70
C ARG A 20 -24.75 11.55 7.30
N PHE A 21 -24.09 10.39 7.21
CA PHE A 21 -23.51 9.85 5.98
C PHE A 21 -24.05 8.43 5.76
N PRO A 22 -25.33 8.27 5.37
CA PRO A 22 -25.96 6.96 5.27
C PRO A 22 -25.37 6.07 4.17
N GLU A 23 -24.72 6.67 3.17
CA GLU A 23 -24.04 5.97 2.08
C GLU A 23 -22.58 5.60 2.42
N ALA A 24 -22.03 6.14 3.51
CA ALA A 24 -20.67 5.86 3.94
C ALA A 24 -20.62 4.60 4.79
N MET A 25 -19.55 3.82 4.64
CA MET A 25 -19.31 2.69 5.53
C MET A 25 -18.53 3.17 6.75
N VAL A 26 -19.19 3.15 7.92
CA VAL A 26 -18.56 3.51 9.20
C VAL A 26 -18.23 2.25 9.97
N VAL A 27 -16.95 2.08 10.34
CA VAL A 27 -16.44 0.90 11.01
C VAL A 27 -15.68 1.32 12.27
N ILE A 28 -15.93 0.62 13.38
CA ILE A 28 -15.12 0.74 14.59
C ILE A 28 -14.14 -0.43 14.62
N ALA A 29 -12.84 -0.13 14.67
CA ALA A 29 -11.80 -1.15 14.73
C ALA A 29 -11.95 -2.01 16.01
N PRO A 30 -12.03 -3.36 15.90
CA PRO A 30 -12.18 -4.23 17.06
C PRO A 30 -11.06 -4.02 18.07
N GLY A 31 -11.41 -3.77 19.33
CA GLY A 31 -10.47 -3.67 20.45
C GLY A 31 -9.62 -2.38 20.48
N ARG A 32 -9.83 -1.42 19.57
CA ARG A 32 -9.04 -0.17 19.52
C ARG A 32 -9.86 1.13 19.57
N ASN A 33 -11.19 1.05 19.55
CA ASN A 33 -12.11 2.21 19.56
C ASN A 33 -11.79 3.27 18.48
N GLU A 34 -11.16 2.87 17.38
CA GLU A 34 -10.84 3.77 16.27
C GLU A 34 -12.00 3.75 15.28
N VAL A 35 -12.61 4.91 15.05
CA VAL A 35 -13.69 5.07 14.07
C VAL A 35 -13.09 5.39 12.71
N THR A 36 -13.43 4.58 11.71
CA THR A 36 -13.10 4.81 10.31
C THR A 36 -14.38 5.02 9.51
N ILE A 37 -14.40 6.05 8.68
CA ILE A 37 -15.48 6.32 7.74
C ILE A 37 -14.92 6.21 6.32
N ASP A 38 -15.46 5.26 5.57
CA ASP A 38 -15.13 5.05 4.16
C ASP A 38 -16.19 5.72 3.28
N VAL A 39 -15.72 6.56 2.36
CA VAL A 39 -16.57 7.29 1.42
C VAL A 39 -16.10 7.08 -0.02
N ALA A 40 -17.02 7.19 -0.97
CA ALA A 40 -16.67 7.21 -2.38
C ALA A 40 -15.86 8.48 -2.71
N ALA A 41 -14.97 8.41 -3.71
CA ALA A 41 -14.10 9.53 -4.09
C ALA A 41 -14.88 10.84 -4.35
N PRO A 42 -16.04 10.84 -5.04
CA PRO A 42 -16.81 12.08 -5.25
C PRO A 42 -17.39 12.71 -3.96
N GLN A 43 -17.49 11.94 -2.88
CA GLN A 43 -18.00 12.39 -1.58
C GLN A 43 -16.88 12.79 -0.62
N TRP A 44 -15.61 12.60 -0.99
CA TRP A 44 -14.45 12.83 -0.15
C TRP A 44 -14.39 14.26 0.40
N LEU A 45 -14.37 15.25 -0.48
CA LEU A 45 -14.26 16.66 -0.10
C LEU A 45 -15.49 17.14 0.67
N ALA A 46 -16.69 16.77 0.21
CA ALA A 46 -17.94 17.14 0.88
C ALA A 46 -18.04 16.56 2.30
N THR A 47 -17.61 15.31 2.48
CA THR A 47 -17.55 14.68 3.80
C THR A 47 -16.52 15.35 4.69
N ALA A 48 -15.33 15.67 4.16
CA ALA A 48 -14.29 16.38 4.90
C ALA A 48 -14.76 17.75 5.40
N VAL A 49 -15.45 18.53 4.55
CA VAL A 49 -16.05 19.83 4.93
C VAL A 49 -17.07 19.63 6.05
N ALA A 50 -17.97 18.66 5.92
CA ALA A 50 -18.97 18.39 6.95
C ALA A 50 -18.34 17.91 8.27
N LEU A 51 -17.28 17.10 8.23
CA LEU A 51 -16.55 16.68 9.43
C LEU A 51 -15.91 17.88 10.14
N ARG A 52 -15.32 18.82 9.40
CA ARG A 52 -14.78 20.05 9.99
C ARG A 52 -15.88 20.94 10.58
N ASP A 53 -16.92 21.22 9.80
CA ASP A 53 -17.90 22.28 10.09
C ASP A 53 -19.04 21.82 11.02
N GLU A 54 -19.48 20.57 10.92
CA GLU A 54 -20.61 20.03 11.69
C GLU A 54 -20.17 19.20 12.90
N PHE A 55 -19.04 18.48 12.80
CA PHE A 55 -18.54 17.60 13.87
C PHE A 55 -17.37 18.21 14.66
N GLY A 56 -16.82 19.32 14.19
CA GLY A 56 -15.73 20.02 14.86
C GLY A 56 -14.39 19.29 14.78
N PHE A 57 -14.08 18.65 13.64
CA PHE A 57 -12.73 18.14 13.39
C PHE A 57 -11.84 19.27 12.85
N GLU A 58 -11.25 20.05 13.75
CA GLU A 58 -10.50 21.26 13.38
C GLU A 58 -9.11 20.95 12.81
N LEU A 59 -8.56 19.79 13.13
CA LEU A 59 -7.22 19.39 12.75
C LEU A 59 -7.24 18.13 11.88
N CYS A 60 -6.60 18.22 10.71
CA CYS A 60 -6.13 17.06 9.97
C CYS A 60 -4.66 16.81 10.37
N VAL A 61 -4.42 15.65 10.98
CA VAL A 61 -3.13 15.24 11.54
C VAL A 61 -2.19 14.70 10.45
N ASP A 62 -2.74 13.92 9.53
CA ASP A 62 -2.00 13.25 8.45
C ASP A 62 -2.92 13.00 7.25
N VAL A 63 -2.33 12.98 6.06
CA VAL A 63 -2.93 12.42 4.84
C VAL A 63 -1.92 11.46 4.20
N SER A 64 -2.26 10.18 4.16
CA SER A 64 -1.39 9.14 3.64
C SER A 64 -2.03 8.38 2.48
N GLY A 65 -1.20 8.04 1.49
CA GLY A 65 -1.55 7.09 0.44
C GLY A 65 -1.36 5.65 0.93
N VAL A 66 -2.19 4.73 0.42
CA VAL A 66 -2.05 3.29 0.68
C VAL A 66 -2.22 2.54 -0.63
N ASP A 67 -1.32 1.58 -0.89
CA ASP A 67 -1.40 0.65 -2.02
C ASP A 67 -1.81 -0.74 -1.53
N TYR A 68 -3.00 -1.18 -1.95
CA TYR A 68 -3.61 -2.46 -1.60
C TYR A 68 -3.26 -3.59 -2.57
N LEU A 69 -2.35 -3.42 -3.54
CA LEU A 69 -2.06 -4.44 -4.57
C LEU A 69 -1.83 -5.86 -4.01
N SER A 70 -1.15 -5.98 -2.87
CA SER A 70 -0.87 -7.26 -2.20
C SER A 70 -1.76 -7.52 -0.98
N TYR A 71 -2.85 -6.77 -0.83
CA TYR A 71 -3.73 -6.90 0.34
C TYR A 71 -4.47 -8.24 0.31
N GLY A 72 -4.46 -8.93 1.45
CA GLY A 72 -5.05 -10.27 1.57
C GLY A 72 -4.24 -11.39 0.88
N SER A 73 -3.09 -11.05 0.26
CA SER A 73 -2.15 -12.05 -0.25
C SER A 73 -1.21 -12.50 0.88
N ASP A 74 -1.07 -13.82 1.04
CA ASP A 74 -0.05 -14.42 1.91
C ASP A 74 1.04 -15.08 1.04
N GLU A 75 2.30 -15.01 1.49
CA GLU A 75 3.42 -15.72 0.88
C GLU A 75 3.43 -17.21 1.26
N TRP A 76 2.70 -17.55 2.33
CA TRP A 76 2.69 -18.89 2.91
C TRP A 76 1.49 -19.69 2.46
N ASP A 77 1.75 -20.76 1.70
CA ASP A 77 0.76 -21.80 1.47
C ASP A 77 0.56 -22.62 2.76
N THR A 78 -0.60 -22.49 3.38
CA THR A 78 -0.97 -23.21 4.60
C THR A 78 -1.56 -24.60 4.33
N ASP A 79 -1.80 -24.97 3.08
CA ASP A 79 -2.48 -26.23 2.69
C ASP A 79 -1.49 -27.33 2.24
N VAL A 80 -0.32 -27.34 2.89
CA VAL A 80 0.78 -28.26 2.57
C VAL A 80 0.81 -29.45 3.53
N SER A 81 0.66 -30.68 2.99
CA SER A 81 0.84 -31.94 3.74
C SER A 81 2.15 -32.01 4.56
N SER A 82 2.08 -32.67 5.71
CA SER A 82 3.14 -32.79 6.73
C SER A 82 4.34 -33.65 6.34
N GLU A 83 4.39 -34.16 5.11
CA GLU A 83 5.47 -35.02 4.61
C GLU A 83 6.24 -34.30 3.50
N GLY A 84 7.30 -33.58 3.90
CA GLY A 84 8.21 -32.91 2.96
C GLY A 84 8.79 -31.62 3.52
N PHE A 85 10.12 -31.52 3.56
CA PHE A 85 10.85 -30.35 4.07
C PHE A 85 10.95 -29.17 3.07
N SER A 86 10.11 -29.13 2.04
CA SER A 86 10.19 -28.11 0.97
C SER A 86 8.82 -27.48 0.76
N ARG A 87 8.29 -26.77 1.75
CA ARG A 87 6.91 -26.25 1.67
C ARG A 87 6.80 -24.90 2.34
N GLY A 88 6.26 -23.94 1.61
CA GLY A 88 5.67 -22.74 2.19
C GLY A 88 5.98 -21.42 1.50
N VAL A 89 6.72 -21.34 0.40
CA VAL A 89 6.85 -20.08 -0.34
C VAL A 89 6.77 -20.35 -1.84
N GLU A 90 5.60 -20.18 -2.41
CA GLU A 90 5.44 -19.98 -3.85
C GLU A 90 5.19 -18.50 -4.11
N GLY A 91 5.99 -17.87 -4.98
CA GLY A 91 5.63 -16.57 -5.55
C GLY A 91 6.69 -15.47 -5.45
N LYS A 92 6.66 -14.59 -6.45
CA LYS A 92 7.31 -13.28 -6.45
C LYS A 92 6.40 -12.34 -5.65
N SER A 93 6.67 -12.14 -4.38
CA SER A 93 5.88 -11.24 -3.54
C SER A 93 6.25 -9.77 -3.74
N ALA A 94 5.48 -8.86 -3.14
CA ALA A 94 5.72 -7.42 -3.20
C ALA A 94 7.18 -7.09 -2.80
N GLY A 95 7.94 -6.46 -3.70
CA GLY A 95 9.37 -6.15 -3.53
C GLY A 95 10.36 -7.25 -3.89
N ARG A 96 9.91 -8.43 -4.38
CA ARG A 96 10.77 -9.56 -4.82
C ARG A 96 10.71 -9.81 -6.33
N PHE A 97 10.71 -8.75 -7.11
CA PHE A 97 10.68 -8.83 -8.57
C PHE A 97 11.59 -7.76 -9.16
N VAL A 98 12.08 -8.01 -10.37
CA VAL A 98 12.96 -7.08 -11.11
C VAL A 98 12.10 -6.10 -11.91
N TRP A 99 12.67 -4.98 -12.34
CA TRP A 99 12.01 -4.06 -13.24
C TRP A 99 11.40 -4.77 -14.46
N GLY A 100 10.10 -4.54 -14.71
CA GLY A 100 9.33 -5.18 -15.78
C GLY A 100 8.63 -6.49 -15.37
N GLU A 101 8.86 -6.98 -14.16
CA GLU A 101 8.15 -8.12 -13.57
C GLU A 101 7.09 -7.63 -12.57
N GLN A 102 5.97 -8.35 -12.46
CA GLN A 102 4.92 -8.04 -11.48
C GLN A 102 4.93 -9.07 -10.33
N PRO A 103 4.64 -8.63 -9.09
CA PRO A 103 4.41 -9.56 -8.00
C PRO A 103 3.15 -10.38 -8.29
N ASN A 104 3.20 -11.70 -8.03
CA ASN A 104 2.13 -12.68 -8.24
C ASN A 104 1.41 -12.56 -9.59
N GLY A 105 1.84 -13.35 -10.59
CA GLY A 105 1.26 -13.33 -11.94
C GLY A 105 -0.28 -13.29 -11.93
N ALA A 106 -0.84 -12.16 -12.36
CA ALA A 106 -2.26 -11.91 -12.58
C ALA A 106 -3.25 -12.41 -11.48
N ALA A 107 -2.81 -12.60 -10.24
CA ALA A 107 -3.70 -12.94 -9.14
C ALA A 107 -4.43 -11.66 -8.70
N ALA A 108 -5.56 -11.39 -9.37
CA ALA A 108 -6.60 -10.40 -9.08
C ALA A 108 -6.10 -9.15 -8.33
N ALA A 109 -5.53 -8.20 -9.07
CA ALA A 109 -5.37 -6.84 -8.53
C ALA A 109 -6.74 -6.40 -7.96
N PRO A 110 -6.80 -5.90 -6.71
CA PRO A 110 -8.06 -5.51 -6.12
C PRO A 110 -8.68 -4.39 -6.94
N GLU A 111 -10.02 -4.37 -7.08
CA GLU A 111 -10.75 -3.35 -7.86
C GLU A 111 -10.48 -1.90 -7.43
N ARG A 112 -9.92 -1.70 -6.23
CA ARG A 112 -9.59 -0.41 -5.63
C ARG A 112 -8.20 -0.47 -5.01
N ARG A 113 -7.17 -0.25 -5.82
CA ARG A 113 -5.77 -0.41 -5.37
C ARG A 113 -5.32 0.73 -4.48
N PHE A 114 -5.59 1.97 -4.86
CA PHE A 114 -5.08 3.15 -4.15
C PHE A 114 -6.13 3.75 -3.23
N ALA A 115 -5.75 4.03 -1.99
CA ALA A 115 -6.58 4.78 -1.05
C ALA A 115 -5.85 6.01 -0.51
N ALA A 116 -6.59 7.10 -0.37
CA ALA A 116 -6.19 8.25 0.44
C ALA A 116 -6.83 8.13 1.82
N VAL A 117 -6.05 8.32 2.88
CA VAL A 117 -6.48 8.20 4.27
C VAL A 117 -6.11 9.48 4.99
N ALA A 118 -7.11 10.15 5.55
CA ALA A 118 -6.94 11.35 6.37
C ALA A 118 -7.24 11.03 7.83
N HIS A 119 -6.33 11.38 8.74
CA HIS A 119 -6.54 11.26 10.17
C HIS A 119 -6.96 12.61 10.73
N LEU A 120 -8.13 12.65 11.36
CA LEU A 120 -8.74 13.86 11.89
C LEU A 120 -8.78 13.81 13.42
N LEU A 121 -8.60 14.97 14.03
CA LEU A 121 -8.67 15.18 15.47
C LEU A 121 -9.60 16.36 15.76
N SER A 122 -10.58 16.13 16.63
CA SER A 122 -11.37 17.19 17.26
C SER A 122 -10.74 17.54 18.59
N CYS A 123 -10.25 18.77 18.74
CA CYS A 123 -9.70 19.23 20.02
C CYS A 123 -10.80 19.55 21.03
N GLN A 124 -11.97 19.99 20.57
CA GLN A 124 -13.09 20.32 21.43
C GLN A 124 -13.71 19.08 22.06
N HIS A 125 -13.88 18.01 21.28
CA HIS A 125 -14.50 16.78 21.73
C HIS A 125 -13.49 15.70 22.16
N ASN A 126 -12.20 15.92 21.88
CA ASN A 126 -11.12 14.93 22.07
C ASN A 126 -11.39 13.61 21.32
N GLU A 127 -12.07 13.70 20.18
CA GLU A 127 -12.43 12.57 19.32
C GLU A 127 -11.46 12.45 18.14
N ARG A 128 -11.26 11.23 17.63
CA ARG A 128 -10.46 10.95 16.43
C ARG A 128 -11.26 10.16 15.42
N VAL A 129 -11.14 10.52 14.14
CA VAL A 129 -11.76 9.82 13.03
C VAL A 129 -10.74 9.62 11.92
N ARG A 130 -10.78 8.45 11.29
CA ARG A 130 -10.06 8.16 10.06
C ARG A 130 -11.04 8.26 8.89
N LEU A 131 -10.86 9.25 8.03
CA LEU A 131 -11.61 9.36 6.78
C LEU A 131 -10.80 8.66 5.69
N ARG A 132 -11.40 7.72 4.97
CA ARG A 132 -10.72 6.98 3.89
C ARG A 132 -11.55 6.99 2.63
N THR A 133 -10.86 7.14 1.50
CA THR A 133 -11.47 6.97 0.18
C THR A 133 -10.54 6.20 -0.73
N PHE A 134 -11.12 5.52 -1.70
CA PHE A 134 -10.39 4.79 -2.73
C PHE A 134 -10.50 5.56 -4.04
N ALA A 135 -9.41 5.63 -4.79
CA ALA A 135 -9.46 6.17 -6.14
C ALA A 135 -10.26 5.22 -7.05
N ASP A 136 -11.01 5.79 -7.99
CA ASP A 136 -11.84 5.01 -8.93
C ASP A 136 -11.02 4.36 -10.05
N ASN A 137 -9.83 4.91 -10.36
CA ASN A 137 -8.95 4.44 -11.43
C ASN A 137 -7.53 4.17 -10.89
N ASP A 138 -7.02 2.96 -11.13
CA ASP A 138 -5.70 2.56 -10.68
C ASP A 138 -4.54 3.07 -11.58
N ASP A 139 -4.80 3.31 -12.86
CA ASP A 139 -3.79 3.84 -13.79
C ASP A 139 -3.45 5.30 -13.48
N LEU A 140 -4.49 6.07 -13.14
CA LEU A 140 -4.40 7.46 -12.73
C LEU A 140 -5.28 7.68 -11.50
N PRO A 141 -4.76 7.40 -10.28
CA PRO A 141 -5.53 7.58 -9.06
C PRO A 141 -5.68 9.07 -8.76
N VAL A 142 -6.91 9.59 -8.90
CA VAL A 142 -7.26 10.98 -8.63
C VAL A 142 -8.23 11.06 -7.44
N VAL A 143 -7.96 12.00 -6.54
CA VAL A 143 -8.81 12.32 -5.37
C VAL A 143 -8.83 13.85 -5.20
N ASP A 144 -9.91 14.42 -4.65
CA ASP A 144 -9.94 15.86 -4.36
C ASP A 144 -8.95 16.26 -3.25
N SER A 145 -8.30 17.41 -3.42
CA SER A 145 -7.44 18.02 -2.40
C SER A 145 -8.25 18.53 -1.21
N LEU A 146 -7.77 18.24 0.00
CA LEU A 146 -8.28 18.73 1.27
C LEU A 146 -7.60 20.04 1.71
N THR A 147 -6.69 20.61 0.93
CA THR A 147 -5.98 21.85 1.28
C THR A 147 -6.90 23.05 1.48
N SER A 148 -8.05 23.07 0.79
CA SER A 148 -9.11 24.08 0.99
C SER A 148 -9.82 23.93 2.35
N VAL A 149 -9.78 22.73 2.94
CA VAL A 149 -10.38 22.41 4.23
C VAL A 149 -9.38 22.63 5.37
N TRP A 150 -8.20 22.02 5.25
CA TRP A 150 -7.09 22.13 6.19
C TRP A 150 -5.81 22.49 5.43
N PRO A 151 -5.35 23.75 5.49
CA PRO A 151 -4.17 24.20 4.72
C PRO A 151 -2.87 23.44 5.05
N GLY A 152 -2.74 22.90 6.27
CA GLY A 152 -1.58 22.11 6.70
C GLY A 152 -1.38 20.81 5.92
N VAL A 153 -2.42 20.33 5.23
CA VAL A 153 -2.40 19.07 4.47
C VAL A 153 -1.58 19.15 3.18
N ASN A 154 -1.23 20.35 2.73
CA ASN A 154 -0.47 20.58 1.49
C ASN A 154 0.78 19.70 1.35
N TRP A 155 1.55 19.55 2.42
CA TRP A 155 2.78 18.75 2.39
C TRP A 155 2.51 17.25 2.35
N PHE A 156 1.49 16.80 3.08
CA PHE A 156 1.08 15.39 3.13
C PHE A 156 0.51 14.92 1.79
N GLU A 157 -0.29 15.75 1.11
CA GLU A 157 -0.77 15.45 -0.24
C GLU A 157 0.38 15.36 -1.26
N ARG A 158 1.38 16.24 -1.14
CA ARG A 158 2.60 16.15 -1.98
C ARG A 158 3.42 14.91 -1.70
N GLU A 159 3.52 14.49 -0.44
CA GLU A 159 4.18 13.24 -0.04
C GLU A 159 3.44 12.02 -0.61
N ALA A 160 2.12 11.97 -0.46
CA ALA A 160 1.29 10.90 -1.01
C ALA A 160 1.37 10.84 -2.56
N PHE A 161 1.43 11.99 -3.22
CA PHE A 161 1.71 12.06 -4.66
C PHE A 161 3.10 11.53 -5.01
N ASP A 162 4.14 11.90 -4.28
CA ASP A 162 5.51 11.47 -4.58
C ASP A 162 5.70 9.96 -4.39
N LEU A 163 5.18 9.42 -3.27
CA LEU A 163 5.41 8.04 -2.84
C LEU A 163 4.45 7.02 -3.47
N TYR A 164 3.18 7.40 -3.68
CA TYR A 164 2.13 6.53 -4.21
C TYR A 164 1.58 6.97 -5.57
N GLY A 165 1.85 8.20 -6.01
CA GLY A 165 1.35 8.72 -7.29
C GLY A 165 -0.13 9.06 -7.30
N ILE A 166 -0.73 9.28 -6.13
CA ILE A 166 -2.11 9.77 -6.00
C ILE A 166 -2.14 11.25 -6.35
N VAL A 167 -2.93 11.62 -7.35
CA VAL A 167 -3.09 13.00 -7.82
C VAL A 167 -4.21 13.67 -7.03
N PHE A 168 -3.89 14.79 -6.38
CA PHE A 168 -4.86 15.59 -5.63
C PHE A 168 -5.38 16.76 -6.47
N GLU A 169 -6.62 16.67 -6.96
CA GLU A 169 -7.24 17.71 -7.77
C GLU A 169 -7.56 18.96 -6.93
N GLY A 170 -7.22 20.14 -7.45
CA GLY A 170 -7.37 21.41 -6.73
C GLY A 170 -6.21 21.78 -5.80
N HIS A 171 -5.16 20.96 -5.71
CA HIS A 171 -3.96 21.28 -4.94
C HIS A 171 -3.15 22.43 -5.59
N PRO A 172 -2.64 23.41 -4.83
CA PRO A 172 -2.00 24.62 -5.40
C PRO A 172 -0.61 24.40 -6.03
N ASP A 173 0.20 23.46 -5.52
CA ASP A 173 1.55 23.14 -6.03
C ASP A 173 1.86 21.65 -5.86
N LEU A 174 1.24 20.80 -6.69
CA LEU A 174 1.44 19.35 -6.61
C LEU A 174 2.70 18.94 -7.36
N ARG A 175 3.79 18.74 -6.60
CA ARG A 175 5.07 18.24 -7.10
C ARG A 175 5.77 17.40 -6.05
N ARG A 176 6.71 16.56 -6.50
CA ARG A 176 7.58 15.71 -5.67
C ARG A 176 8.25 16.51 -4.54
N ILE A 177 8.53 15.83 -3.43
CA ILE A 177 9.07 16.47 -2.22
C ILE A 177 10.13 15.64 -1.49
N LEU A 178 10.05 14.32 -1.56
CA LEU A 178 10.99 13.40 -0.91
C LEU A 178 11.98 12.77 -1.90
N THR A 179 11.53 12.46 -3.11
CA THR A 179 12.37 11.81 -4.12
C THR A 179 13.25 12.82 -4.87
N ASP A 180 14.31 12.30 -5.50
CA ASP A 180 15.20 13.09 -6.35
C ASP A 180 14.45 13.68 -7.55
N TYR A 181 14.91 14.82 -8.07
CA TYR A 181 14.25 15.57 -9.13
C TYR A 181 14.02 14.76 -10.41
N GLY A 182 14.93 13.82 -10.73
CA GLY A 182 14.85 12.94 -11.89
C GLY A 182 14.27 11.56 -11.59
N PHE A 183 13.68 11.35 -10.41
CA PHE A 183 13.20 10.03 -10.01
C PHE A 183 12.00 9.58 -10.85
N VAL A 184 12.10 8.38 -11.42
CA VAL A 184 11.05 7.78 -12.25
C VAL A 184 10.33 6.70 -11.46
N GLY A 185 9.02 6.90 -11.23
CA GLY A 185 8.15 6.00 -10.47
C GLY A 185 7.74 6.54 -9.10
N HIS A 186 7.17 5.64 -8.30
CA HIS A 186 6.58 5.91 -6.99
C HIS A 186 7.04 4.82 -6.00
N PRO A 187 7.98 5.13 -5.10
CA PRO A 187 8.71 4.12 -4.32
C PRO A 187 7.87 3.20 -3.44
N PHE A 188 6.74 3.67 -2.91
CA PHE A 188 5.94 2.91 -1.94
C PHE A 188 4.83 2.08 -2.58
N ARG A 189 4.74 2.10 -3.91
CA ARG A 189 3.90 1.15 -4.62
C ARG A 189 4.48 -0.26 -4.51
N LYS A 190 3.62 -1.26 -4.38
CA LYS A 190 4.01 -2.67 -4.20
C LYS A 190 4.58 -3.31 -5.46
N ASP A 191 4.39 -2.68 -6.61
CA ASP A 191 5.02 -2.99 -7.90
C ASP A 191 6.33 -2.22 -8.14
N PHE A 192 6.82 -1.43 -7.18
CA PHE A 192 8.14 -0.81 -7.25
C PHE A 192 9.20 -1.71 -6.58
N PRO A 193 10.34 -2.00 -7.25
CA PRO A 193 11.37 -2.86 -6.68
C PRO A 193 12.09 -2.17 -5.51
N LEU A 194 12.42 -2.93 -4.46
CA LEU A 194 13.01 -2.38 -3.23
C LEU A 194 14.35 -1.66 -3.45
N ILE A 195 15.19 -2.17 -4.36
CA ILE A 195 16.50 -1.57 -4.68
C ILE A 195 16.34 -0.36 -5.62
N GLY A 196 15.18 -0.20 -6.23
CA GLY A 196 14.94 0.78 -7.28
C GLY A 196 15.57 0.35 -8.62
N ASN A 197 15.53 1.28 -9.57
CA ASN A 197 15.94 1.03 -10.96
C ASN A 197 17.32 1.61 -11.29
N VAL A 198 17.74 2.64 -10.56
CA VAL A 198 18.96 3.40 -10.85
C VAL A 198 19.82 3.55 -9.59
N GLU A 199 21.13 3.44 -9.77
CA GLU A 199 22.13 3.76 -8.77
C GLU A 199 22.96 4.97 -9.20
N VAL A 200 23.53 5.67 -8.24
CA VAL A 200 24.34 6.87 -8.47
C VAL A 200 25.81 6.55 -8.25
N ARG A 201 26.67 6.96 -9.19
CA ARG A 201 28.12 6.96 -8.98
C ARG A 201 28.77 8.25 -9.46
N TYR A 202 29.93 8.55 -8.91
CA TYR A 202 30.77 9.63 -9.41
C TYR A 202 31.59 9.16 -10.62
N ASP A 203 31.51 9.89 -11.73
CA ASP A 203 32.31 9.66 -12.94
C ASP A 203 33.47 10.67 -12.97
N ALA A 204 34.69 10.18 -12.77
CA ALA A 204 35.89 11.02 -12.66
C ALA A 204 36.25 11.72 -13.98
N ASP A 205 35.97 11.10 -15.12
CA ASP A 205 36.25 11.65 -16.45
C ASP A 205 35.27 12.78 -16.78
N LYS A 206 33.98 12.56 -16.48
CA LYS A 206 32.92 13.56 -16.69
C LYS A 206 32.84 14.60 -15.57
N LYS A 207 33.57 14.38 -14.46
CA LYS A 207 33.56 15.21 -13.25
C LYS A 207 32.15 15.51 -12.73
N ARG A 208 31.26 14.51 -12.77
CA ARG A 208 29.86 14.65 -12.34
C ARG A 208 29.31 13.33 -11.80
N VAL A 209 28.22 13.42 -11.04
CA VAL A 209 27.42 12.26 -10.66
C VAL A 209 26.63 11.78 -11.88
N VAL A 210 26.64 10.48 -12.12
CA VAL A 210 25.89 9.81 -13.19
C VAL A 210 24.93 8.78 -12.59
N TYR A 211 23.79 8.61 -13.24
CA TYR A 211 22.79 7.59 -12.92
C TYR A 211 22.99 6.41 -13.88
N GLU A 212 23.10 5.21 -13.34
CA GLU A 212 23.22 3.97 -14.11
C GLU A 212 22.25 2.91 -13.58
N PRO A 213 21.87 1.91 -14.40
CA PRO A 213 21.03 0.83 -13.92
C PRO A 213 21.66 0.10 -12.73
N VAL A 214 20.84 -0.25 -11.75
CA VAL A 214 21.28 -0.99 -10.55
C VAL A 214 22.01 -2.28 -10.94
N SER A 215 23.17 -2.48 -10.34
CA SER A 215 23.99 -3.70 -10.49
C SER A 215 23.81 -4.70 -9.34
N ILE A 216 23.13 -4.29 -8.27
CA ILE A 216 22.98 -5.07 -7.03
C ILE A 216 21.92 -6.17 -7.21
N GLU A 217 22.34 -7.43 -7.01
CA GLU A 217 21.40 -8.54 -6.92
C GLU A 217 20.65 -8.54 -5.57
N PRO A 218 19.31 -8.64 -5.56
CA PRO A 218 18.54 -8.71 -4.32
C PRO A 218 18.94 -9.91 -3.46
N ARG A 219 19.49 -9.63 -2.27
CA ARG A 219 19.74 -10.66 -1.26
C ARG A 219 18.46 -10.96 -0.51
N VAL A 220 17.99 -12.21 -0.64
CA VAL A 220 16.80 -12.69 0.05
C VAL A 220 17.21 -13.27 1.40
N LEU A 221 16.58 -12.82 2.50
CA LEU A 221 16.79 -13.37 3.84
C LEU A 221 16.18 -14.77 4.03
N VAL A 222 15.39 -15.23 3.06
CA VAL A 222 14.88 -16.60 3.04
C VAL A 222 16.04 -17.51 2.65
N PRO A 223 16.38 -18.53 3.46
CA PRO A 223 17.39 -19.49 3.06
C PRO A 223 16.96 -20.10 1.73
N ARG A 224 17.80 -19.94 0.70
CA ARG A 224 17.67 -20.69 -0.55
C ARG A 224 17.76 -22.17 -0.20
N VAL A 225 16.63 -22.87 -0.10
CA VAL A 225 16.61 -24.33 -0.07
C VAL A 225 16.85 -24.80 -1.49
N ILE A 226 18.10 -24.70 -1.96
CA ILE A 226 18.52 -25.37 -3.20
C ILE A 226 18.66 -26.85 -2.83
N ARG A 227 17.79 -27.68 -3.40
CA ARG A 227 17.95 -29.13 -3.37
C ARG A 227 18.24 -29.58 -4.78
N ASP A 228 19.48 -29.99 -5.01
CA ASP A 228 19.77 -30.98 -6.04
C ASP A 228 19.22 -32.33 -5.51
N ASP A 229 17.90 -32.51 -5.59
CA ASP A 229 17.26 -33.74 -5.14
C ASP A 229 17.46 -34.80 -6.23
N ALA A 230 18.53 -35.59 -6.07
CA ALA A 230 18.92 -36.68 -6.97
C ALA A 230 17.78 -37.67 -7.28
N ARG A 231 16.70 -37.69 -6.49
CA ARG A 231 15.51 -38.50 -6.75
C ARG A 231 14.75 -38.07 -8.01
N TYR A 232 14.71 -36.78 -8.33
CA TYR A 232 14.06 -36.30 -9.57
C TYR A 232 14.92 -36.55 -10.80
N GLU A 233 16.25 -36.43 -10.69
CA GLU A 233 17.19 -36.83 -11.75
C GLU A 233 17.16 -38.34 -11.98
N THR A 234 17.04 -39.14 -10.91
CA THR A 234 16.89 -40.59 -10.98
C THR A 234 15.55 -40.97 -11.62
N ALA A 235 14.45 -40.32 -11.25
CA ALA A 235 13.14 -40.55 -11.86
C ALA A 235 13.10 -40.17 -13.34
N GLN A 236 13.78 -39.09 -13.74
CA GLN A 236 13.94 -38.72 -15.16
C GLN A 236 14.83 -39.71 -15.92
N GLY A 237 15.91 -40.19 -15.31
CA GLY A 237 16.78 -41.23 -15.87
C GLY A 237 16.08 -42.58 -16.03
N GLU A 238 15.26 -42.98 -15.04
CA GLU A 238 14.46 -44.21 -15.08
C GLU A 238 13.30 -44.12 -16.08
N ALA A 239 12.68 -42.94 -16.22
CA ALA A 239 11.66 -42.69 -17.24
C ALA A 239 12.25 -42.72 -18.66
N ALA A 240 13.45 -42.16 -18.84
CA ALA A 240 14.20 -42.23 -20.11
C ALA A 240 14.56 -43.68 -20.46
N GLN A 241 15.06 -44.47 -19.50
CA GLN A 241 15.33 -45.90 -19.70
C GLN A 241 14.08 -46.73 -20.02
N ARG A 242 12.92 -46.41 -19.42
CA ARG A 242 11.66 -47.12 -19.74
C ARG A 242 11.12 -46.81 -21.14
N GLY A 243 11.51 -45.68 -21.74
CA GLY A 243 11.15 -45.31 -23.12
C GLY A 243 11.93 -46.09 -24.18
N GLU A 244 13.17 -46.49 -23.89
CA GLU A 244 14.06 -47.18 -24.83
C GLU A 244 13.78 -48.69 -24.97
N VAL A 245 13.07 -49.30 -24.02
CA VAL A 245 12.83 -50.76 -23.98
C VAL A 245 11.61 -51.22 -24.82
N LYS A 246 10.92 -50.30 -25.52
CA LYS A 246 9.88 -50.68 -26.51
C LYS A 246 10.41 -50.61 -27.94
N LYS A 247 11.12 -51.66 -28.36
CA LYS A 247 11.25 -52.05 -29.76
C LYS A 247 11.29 -53.56 -29.89
#